data_AF-A0A956FS04-F1
#
_entry.id   AF-A0A956FS04-F1
#
_cell.length_a   1.000
_cell.length_b   1.000
_cell.length_c   1.000
_cell.angle_alpha   90.00
_cell.angle_beta   90.00
_cell.angle_gamma   90.00
#
_symmetry.space_group_name_H-M   'P 1'
#
loop_
_entity.id
_entity.type
_entity.pdbx_description
1 polymer ?
#
loop_
_entity_poly.entity_id
_entity_poly.type
_entity_poly.pdbx_seq_one_letter_code
_entity_poly.pdbx_strand_id
1 'polypeptide(L)'
;MRNVVGRSLRRGFLTLMLAGLAIPLGCEAEAETMGEVDLVAVVGGDTFIGVLADDEGVVAYVCDGTDSEVMLAEWFIMENNGGSFEATNTVATDTGTIDVSIRGSFGDGTASGTLTINGQASDFEASGSSGDEGTYRAKDNDYLAAWVIVGDDLRGAVINRNTGDLFSGGNIQPTSGTFEFMGVSLTPLKLTISDY
;
A
#
# COMPACT_ATOMS: atom_id res chain seq x y z
N MET A 1 99.46 -34.41 -1.41
CA MET A 1 98.96 -34.38 -0.02
C MET A 1 97.55 -33.83 -0.01
N ARG A 2 96.62 -34.50 0.69
CA ARG A 2 95.20 -34.15 1.01
C ARG A 2 94.22 -34.17 -0.19
N ASN A 3 93.39 -35.19 -0.36
CA ASN A 3 92.16 -35.62 0.36
C ASN A 3 90.86 -34.83 0.02
N VAL A 4 90.03 -35.47 -0.82
CA VAL A 4 88.67 -36.02 -0.51
C VAL A 4 87.43 -35.08 -0.42
N VAL A 5 86.34 -35.55 -1.08
CA VAL A 5 84.87 -35.19 -1.07
C VAL A 5 84.46 -33.83 -1.67
N GLY A 6 83.39 -33.67 -2.47
CA GLY A 6 82.36 -34.54 -3.01
C GLY A 6 80.97 -33.85 -3.01
N ARG A 7 80.12 -34.27 -3.96
CA ARG A 7 78.64 -34.25 -3.99
C ARG A 7 77.83 -32.99 -4.38
N SER A 8 77.01 -33.23 -5.43
CA SER A 8 75.53 -33.22 -5.43
C SER A 8 74.82 -32.10 -6.22
N LEU A 9 74.05 -32.56 -7.20
CA LEU A 9 73.01 -31.87 -7.97
C LEU A 9 71.98 -31.14 -7.10
N ARG A 10 71.36 -30.09 -7.66
CA ARG A 10 69.90 -29.87 -7.56
C ARG A 10 69.40 -28.98 -8.71
N ARG A 11 68.42 -29.53 -9.45
CA ARG A 11 67.62 -28.87 -10.50
C ARG A 11 66.68 -27.85 -9.84
N GLY A 12 66.71 -26.60 -10.30
CA GLY A 12 65.71 -25.58 -9.97
C GLY A 12 64.57 -25.62 -10.97
N PHE A 13 63.36 -25.93 -10.48
CA PHE A 13 62.09 -25.93 -11.19
C PHE A 13 61.58 -24.48 -11.24
N LEU A 14 61.33 -23.94 -12.43
CA LEU A 14 60.84 -22.58 -12.64
C LEU A 14 59.30 -22.58 -12.55
N THR A 15 58.74 -22.05 -11.47
CA THR A 15 57.30 -21.89 -11.29
C THR A 15 56.83 -20.63 -12.04
N LEU A 16 55.98 -20.83 -13.05
CA LEU A 16 55.26 -19.79 -13.78
C LEU A 16 54.09 -19.31 -12.89
N MET A 17 54.13 -18.07 -12.39
CA MET A 17 52.97 -17.46 -11.72
C MET A 17 51.96 -16.99 -12.76
N LEU A 18 50.78 -17.63 -12.77
CA LEU A 18 49.57 -17.12 -13.41
C LEU A 18 48.98 -16.01 -12.52
N ALA A 19 48.99 -14.77 -12.98
CA ALA A 19 48.28 -13.68 -12.34
C ALA A 19 46.77 -13.85 -12.61
N GLY A 20 46.03 -14.30 -11.59
CA GLY A 20 44.57 -14.35 -11.62
C GLY A 20 43.99 -12.94 -11.54
N LEU A 21 43.24 -12.55 -12.57
CA LEU A 21 42.43 -11.35 -12.61
C LEU A 21 41.21 -11.58 -11.70
N ALA A 22 41.18 -10.94 -10.52
CA ALA A 22 40.02 -10.94 -9.65
C ALA A 22 38.96 -9.99 -10.23
N ILE A 23 37.87 -10.52 -10.75
CA ILE A 23 36.65 -9.75 -11.06
C ILE A 23 35.98 -9.52 -9.70
N PRO A 24 35.83 -8.27 -9.21
CA PRO A 24 35.02 -8.03 -8.02
C PRO A 24 33.59 -8.47 -8.34
N LEU A 25 33.13 -9.49 -7.62
CA LEU A 25 31.73 -9.89 -7.62
C LEU A 25 30.90 -8.67 -7.19
N GLY A 26 29.87 -8.44 -7.99
CA GLY A 26 28.73 -7.54 -7.83
C GLY A 26 28.66 -6.69 -6.56
N CYS A 27 28.49 -5.39 -6.79
CA CYS A 27 27.61 -4.58 -5.96
C CYS A 27 26.26 -5.33 -5.81
N GLU A 28 26.07 -6.07 -4.72
CA GLU A 28 24.73 -6.28 -4.18
C GLU A 28 24.29 -4.88 -3.72
N ALA A 29 23.51 -4.21 -4.56
CA ALA A 29 22.73 -3.09 -4.08
C ALA A 29 21.76 -3.70 -3.06
N GLU A 30 21.99 -3.41 -1.77
CA GLU A 30 20.98 -3.67 -0.76
C GLU A 30 19.72 -2.94 -1.22
N ALA A 31 18.66 -3.69 -1.50
CA ALA A 31 17.38 -3.08 -1.81
C ALA A 31 16.96 -2.29 -0.57
N GLU A 32 16.96 -0.97 -0.68
CA GLU A 32 16.37 -0.11 0.35
C GLU A 32 14.89 -0.50 0.44
N THR A 33 14.51 -1.09 1.58
CA THR A 33 13.12 -1.46 1.82
C THR A 33 12.29 -0.19 1.88
N MET A 34 11.25 -0.09 1.05
CA MET A 34 10.34 1.04 1.10
C MET A 34 9.56 0.94 2.41
N GLY A 35 9.60 2.00 3.22
CA GLY A 35 8.71 2.11 4.37
C GLY A 35 7.26 2.20 3.91
N GLU A 36 6.34 1.77 4.78
CA GLU A 36 4.91 1.94 4.55
C GLU A 36 4.56 3.42 4.29
N VAL A 37 3.71 3.65 3.29
CA VAL A 37 3.14 4.96 2.98
C VAL A 37 1.62 4.90 3.01
N ASP A 38 0.99 5.96 3.52
CA ASP A 38 -0.45 6.23 3.44
C ASP A 38 -0.67 7.46 2.56
N LEU A 39 -1.29 7.25 1.41
CA LEU A 39 -1.43 8.22 0.34
C LEU A 39 -2.93 8.47 0.11
N VAL A 40 -3.35 9.73 0.09
CA VAL A 40 -4.78 10.06 -0.02
C VAL A 40 -5.05 11.04 -1.16
N ALA A 41 -6.22 10.92 -1.79
CA ALA A 41 -6.67 11.83 -2.86
C ALA A 41 -8.19 11.98 -2.93
N VAL A 42 -8.60 13.05 -3.61
CA VAL A 42 -9.95 13.20 -4.17
C VAL A 42 -9.92 12.76 -5.63
N VAL A 43 -10.79 11.81 -6.00
CA VAL A 43 -10.85 11.16 -7.31
C VAL A 43 -12.05 11.68 -8.12
N GLY A 44 -12.16 13.00 -8.24
CA GLY A 44 -13.26 13.66 -8.93
C GLY A 44 -14.64 13.48 -8.27
N GLY A 45 -15.51 14.49 -8.41
CA GLY A 45 -16.80 14.49 -7.72
C GLY A 45 -16.62 14.40 -6.20
N ASP A 46 -17.35 13.49 -5.56
CA ASP A 46 -17.35 13.26 -4.12
C ASP A 46 -16.59 11.97 -3.70
N THR A 47 -15.85 11.35 -4.61
CA THR A 47 -15.14 10.09 -4.36
C THR A 47 -13.74 10.34 -3.83
N PHE A 48 -13.39 9.69 -2.73
CA PHE A 48 -12.08 9.78 -2.09
C PHE A 48 -11.40 8.41 -2.18
N ILE A 49 -10.06 8.44 -2.20
CA ILE A 49 -9.24 7.22 -2.17
C ILE A 49 -8.14 7.35 -1.13
N GLY A 50 -7.95 6.29 -0.36
CA GLY A 50 -6.76 6.04 0.43
C GLY A 50 -5.99 4.87 -0.16
N VAL A 51 -4.67 4.98 -0.29
CA VAL A 51 -3.76 3.95 -0.79
C VAL A 51 -2.65 3.76 0.23
N LEU A 52 -2.62 2.58 0.84
CA LEU A 52 -1.52 2.12 1.68
C LEU A 52 -0.64 1.20 0.85
N ALA A 53 0.67 1.42 0.86
CA ALA A 53 1.60 0.62 0.09
C ALA A 53 2.92 0.40 0.83
N ASP A 54 3.49 -0.78 0.65
CA ASP A 54 4.85 -1.15 1.05
C ASP A 54 5.51 -2.02 -0.04
N ASP A 55 6.62 -2.67 0.28
CA ASP A 55 7.32 -3.56 -0.65
C ASP A 55 6.54 -4.85 -0.98
N GLU A 56 5.60 -5.26 -0.14
CA GLU A 56 4.88 -6.54 -0.25
C GLU A 56 3.52 -6.37 -0.92
N GLY A 57 2.81 -5.27 -0.66
CA GLY A 57 1.43 -5.12 -1.07
C GLY A 57 0.94 -3.69 -1.23
N VAL A 58 -0.30 -3.60 -1.71
CA VAL A 58 -1.06 -2.36 -1.80
C VAL A 58 -2.49 -2.61 -1.32
N VAL A 59 -2.96 -1.79 -0.40
CA VAL A 59 -4.36 -1.74 0.03
C VAL A 59 -4.94 -0.40 -0.40
N ALA A 60 -6.04 -0.41 -1.15
CA ALA A 60 -6.75 0.81 -1.50
C ALA A 60 -8.18 0.77 -0.96
N TYR A 61 -8.64 1.89 -0.39
CA TYR A 61 -10.02 2.10 0.00
C TYR A 61 -10.61 3.24 -0.82
N VAL A 62 -11.73 2.99 -1.48
CA VAL A 62 -12.45 3.96 -2.30
C VAL A 62 -13.83 4.19 -1.69
N CYS A 63 -14.18 5.45 -1.43
CA CYS A 63 -15.44 5.80 -0.78
C CYS A 63 -15.99 7.13 -1.26
N ASP A 64 -17.30 7.19 -1.50
CA ASP A 64 -18.02 8.45 -1.78
C ASP A 64 -18.94 8.87 -0.64
N GLY A 65 -18.85 8.20 0.51
CA GLY A 65 -19.78 8.35 1.61
C GLY A 65 -19.76 9.75 2.21
N THR A 66 -20.90 10.43 2.11
CA THR A 66 -21.21 11.72 2.74
C THR A 66 -22.10 11.53 3.96
N ASP A 67 -22.39 12.59 4.71
CA ASP A 67 -23.38 12.54 5.82
C ASP A 67 -24.79 12.11 5.36
N SER A 68 -25.12 12.28 4.08
CA SER A 68 -26.46 12.00 3.53
C SER A 68 -26.59 10.66 2.83
N GLU A 69 -25.53 10.20 2.16
CA GLU A 69 -25.60 9.06 1.24
C GLU A 69 -24.22 8.44 1.03
N VAL A 70 -24.21 7.12 0.78
CA VAL A 70 -23.04 6.37 0.33
C VAL A 70 -23.49 5.46 -0.80
N MET A 71 -22.81 5.51 -1.95
CA MET A 71 -23.04 4.55 -3.04
C MET A 71 -21.90 3.57 -3.19
N LEU A 72 -20.68 3.96 -2.81
CA LEU A 72 -19.47 3.16 -2.95
C LEU A 72 -18.64 3.19 -1.67
N ALA A 73 -18.24 2.01 -1.21
CA ALA A 73 -17.27 1.82 -0.13
C ALA A 73 -16.54 0.49 -0.36
N GLU A 74 -15.44 0.54 -1.10
CA GLU A 74 -14.79 -0.66 -1.63
C GLU A 74 -13.32 -0.76 -1.25
N TRP A 75 -12.89 -1.99 -0.94
CA TRP A 75 -11.51 -2.32 -0.59
C TRP A 75 -10.84 -3.14 -1.68
N PHE A 76 -9.66 -2.72 -2.11
CA PHE A 76 -8.79 -3.49 -2.98
C PHE A 76 -7.57 -3.94 -2.20
N ILE A 77 -7.31 -5.24 -2.19
CA ILE A 77 -6.08 -5.83 -1.65
C ILE A 77 -5.32 -6.38 -2.85
N MET A 78 -4.12 -5.84 -3.10
CA MET A 78 -3.35 -6.05 -4.31
C MET A 78 -1.90 -6.39 -3.96
N GLU A 79 -1.24 -7.13 -4.83
CA GLU A 79 0.21 -7.35 -4.77
C GLU A 79 0.95 -6.11 -5.28
N ASN A 80 2.09 -5.79 -4.67
CA ASN A 80 3.00 -4.79 -5.23
C ASN A 80 3.78 -5.40 -6.42
N ASN A 81 3.49 -4.92 -7.63
CA ASN A 81 4.16 -5.36 -8.86
C ASN A 81 5.23 -4.37 -9.32
N GLY A 82 6.24 -4.13 -8.47
CA GLY A 82 7.33 -3.20 -8.77
C GLY A 82 6.87 -1.74 -8.81
N GLY A 83 6.07 -1.34 -7.82
CA GLY A 83 5.50 0.00 -7.70
C GLY A 83 4.21 0.19 -8.50
N SER A 84 3.63 -0.87 -9.06
CA SER A 84 2.36 -0.84 -9.81
C SER A 84 1.31 -1.71 -9.16
N PHE A 85 0.04 -1.34 -9.30
CA PHE A 85 -1.10 -2.09 -8.78
C PHE A 85 -2.29 -2.01 -9.73
N GLU A 86 -3.10 -3.07 -9.75
CA GLU A 86 -4.39 -3.10 -10.43
C GLU A 86 -5.34 -4.08 -9.76
N ALA A 87 -6.63 -3.74 -9.78
CA ALA A 87 -7.70 -4.62 -9.35
C ALA A 87 -9.02 -4.25 -10.03
N THR A 88 -9.95 -5.20 -10.05
CA THR A 88 -11.32 -5.00 -10.50
C THR A 88 -12.24 -5.77 -9.57
N ASN A 89 -13.36 -5.15 -9.20
CA ASN A 89 -14.41 -5.77 -8.41
C ASN A 89 -15.80 -5.39 -8.94
N THR A 90 -16.81 -6.17 -8.56
CA THR A 90 -18.22 -5.86 -8.78
C THR A 90 -18.91 -5.86 -7.42
N VAL A 91 -19.41 -4.69 -7.01
CA VAL A 91 -20.04 -4.46 -5.71
C VAL A 91 -21.55 -4.53 -5.85
N ALA A 92 -22.21 -5.33 -5.02
CA ALA A 92 -23.67 -5.32 -4.94
C ALA A 92 -24.15 -4.17 -4.05
N THR A 93 -25.18 -3.46 -4.49
CA THR A 93 -25.85 -2.37 -3.77
C THR A 93 -27.36 -2.59 -3.79
N ASP A 94 -28.10 -1.84 -2.97
CA ASP A 94 -29.56 -1.88 -2.97
C ASP A 94 -30.20 -1.52 -4.32
N THR A 95 -29.49 -0.75 -5.15
CA THR A 95 -30.01 -0.24 -6.43
C THR A 95 -29.48 -1.01 -7.65
N GLY A 96 -28.56 -1.95 -7.46
CA GLY A 96 -27.95 -2.73 -8.54
C GLY A 96 -26.51 -3.12 -8.25
N THR A 97 -25.72 -3.33 -9.30
CA THR A 97 -24.28 -3.63 -9.19
C THR A 97 -23.45 -2.46 -9.66
N ILE A 98 -22.32 -2.23 -9.00
CA ILE A 98 -21.30 -1.26 -9.40
C ILE A 98 -20.06 -2.02 -9.82
N ASP A 99 -19.66 -1.88 -11.08
CA ASP A 99 -18.36 -2.36 -11.53
C ASP A 99 -17.31 -1.29 -11.23
N VAL A 100 -16.27 -1.66 -10.48
CA VAL A 100 -15.21 -0.75 -10.07
C VAL A 100 -13.84 -1.36 -10.36
N SER A 101 -12.96 -0.58 -10.97
CA SER A 101 -11.57 -0.99 -11.15
C SER A 101 -10.61 0.14 -10.83
N ILE A 102 -9.44 -0.25 -10.35
CA ILE A 102 -8.36 0.66 -10.03
C ILE A 102 -7.10 0.15 -10.71
N ARG A 103 -6.30 1.07 -11.23
CA ARG A 103 -4.94 0.80 -11.69
C ARG A 103 -4.07 2.01 -11.46
N GLY A 104 -2.81 1.80 -11.14
CA GLY A 104 -1.90 2.91 -10.91
C GLY A 104 -0.50 2.46 -10.55
N SER A 105 0.30 3.44 -10.15
CA SER A 105 1.63 3.24 -9.62
C SER A 105 1.89 4.17 -8.44
N PHE A 106 2.80 3.78 -7.57
CA PHE A 106 3.27 4.58 -6.44
C PHE A 106 4.80 4.64 -6.39
N GLY A 107 5.30 5.70 -5.78
CA GLY A 107 6.71 5.99 -5.65
C GLY A 107 6.93 7.42 -5.18
N ASP A 108 8.10 7.68 -4.58
CA ASP A 108 8.51 9.03 -4.15
C ASP A 108 7.46 9.75 -3.26
N GLY A 109 6.72 8.99 -2.44
CA GLY A 109 5.69 9.52 -1.55
C GLY A 109 4.40 9.94 -2.24
N THR A 110 4.16 9.46 -3.46
CA THR A 110 2.95 9.74 -4.26
C THR A 110 2.41 8.47 -4.91
N ALA A 111 1.13 8.48 -5.28
CA ALA A 111 0.55 7.51 -6.18
C ALA A 111 -0.26 8.22 -7.26
N SER A 112 -0.30 7.65 -8.45
CA SER A 112 -1.13 8.17 -9.54
C SER A 112 -1.76 7.01 -10.30
N GLY A 113 -2.93 7.23 -10.87
CA GLY A 113 -3.64 6.17 -11.55
C GLY A 113 -5.00 6.58 -12.05
N THR A 114 -5.80 5.57 -12.39
CA THR A 114 -7.17 5.72 -12.85
C THR A 114 -8.07 4.84 -12.01
N LEU A 115 -9.14 5.44 -11.48
CA LEU A 115 -10.29 4.75 -10.91
C LEU A 115 -11.39 4.73 -11.96
N THR A 116 -11.97 3.57 -12.22
CA THR A 116 -13.11 3.42 -13.14
C THR A 116 -14.31 2.92 -12.35
N ILE A 117 -15.43 3.66 -12.40
CA ILE A 117 -16.70 3.27 -11.78
C ILE A 117 -17.76 3.20 -12.89
N ASN A 118 -18.38 2.04 -13.08
CA ASN A 118 -19.38 1.79 -14.13
C ASN A 118 -18.91 2.25 -15.53
N GLY A 119 -17.64 1.98 -15.84
CA GLY A 119 -16.99 2.36 -17.10
C GLY A 119 -16.62 3.85 -17.22
N GLN A 120 -16.90 4.68 -16.21
CA GLN A 120 -16.46 6.08 -16.16
C GLN A 120 -15.10 6.14 -15.47
N ALA A 121 -14.07 6.53 -16.22
CA ALA A 121 -12.71 6.67 -15.73
C ALA A 121 -12.45 8.08 -15.19
N SER A 122 -11.84 8.14 -14.01
CA SER A 122 -11.34 9.36 -13.38
C SER A 122 -9.89 9.14 -12.96
N ASP A 123 -9.01 10.06 -13.33
CA ASP A 123 -7.61 10.02 -12.89
C ASP A 123 -7.49 10.55 -11.46
N PHE A 124 -6.51 10.04 -10.72
CA PHE A 124 -6.18 10.51 -9.38
C PHE A 124 -4.68 10.71 -9.21
N GLU A 125 -4.33 11.65 -8.33
CA GLU A 125 -2.98 11.86 -7.81
C GLU A 125 -3.08 11.94 -6.28
N ALA A 126 -2.55 10.92 -5.60
CA ALA A 126 -2.51 10.81 -4.16
C ALA A 126 -1.15 11.21 -3.62
N SER A 127 -1.17 11.95 -2.51
CA SER A 127 0.02 12.42 -1.81
C SER A 127 0.07 11.84 -0.41
N GLY A 128 1.29 11.73 0.14
CA GLY A 128 1.50 11.32 1.53
C GLY A 128 0.65 12.12 2.52
N SER A 129 -0.05 11.39 3.40
CA SER A 129 -0.93 11.97 4.40
C SER A 129 -0.13 12.58 5.56
N SER A 130 -0.62 13.68 6.13
CA SER A 130 -0.01 14.34 7.28
C SER A 130 -1.02 14.80 8.32
N GLY A 131 -0.61 14.86 9.60
CA GLY A 131 -1.53 15.23 10.68
C GLY A 131 -2.72 14.26 10.77
N ASP A 132 -3.93 14.80 10.61
CA ASP A 132 -5.20 14.06 10.66
C ASP A 132 -5.65 13.53 9.28
N GLU A 133 -4.93 13.86 8.20
CA GLU A 133 -5.16 13.23 6.90
C GLU A 133 -4.78 11.75 6.97
N GLY A 134 -5.44 10.95 6.14
CA GLY A 134 -5.11 9.55 5.98
C GLY A 134 -6.30 8.64 5.84
N THR A 135 -6.00 7.35 5.80
CA THR A 135 -7.00 6.28 5.79
C THR A 135 -7.26 5.80 7.20
N TYR A 136 -8.52 5.72 7.60
CA TYR A 136 -8.93 5.30 8.95
C TYR A 136 -9.89 4.12 8.88
N ARG A 137 -9.82 3.26 9.89
CA ARG A 137 -10.68 2.08 10.02
C ARG A 137 -11.14 1.91 11.45
N ALA A 138 -12.39 1.50 11.62
CA ALA A 138 -12.92 1.01 12.88
C ALA A 138 -13.71 -0.28 12.63
N LYS A 139 -13.75 -1.17 13.62
CA LYS A 139 -14.54 -2.40 13.51
C LYS A 139 -15.04 -2.86 14.87
N ASP A 140 -16.16 -3.55 14.85
CA ASP A 140 -16.57 -4.46 15.90
C ASP A 140 -16.99 -5.82 15.30
N ASN A 141 -17.85 -6.57 15.99
CA ASN A 141 -18.33 -7.86 15.49
C ASN A 141 -19.25 -7.71 14.27
N ASP A 142 -20.08 -6.67 14.24
CA ASP A 142 -21.17 -6.53 13.27
C ASP A 142 -20.86 -5.47 12.21
N TYR A 143 -19.99 -4.51 12.51
CA TYR A 143 -19.73 -3.34 11.69
C TYR A 143 -18.25 -3.23 11.32
N LEU A 144 -18.01 -2.81 10.08
CA LEU A 144 -16.73 -2.36 9.58
C LEU A 144 -16.93 -0.95 9.04
N ALA A 145 -16.22 0.01 9.61
CA ALA A 145 -16.26 1.40 9.18
C ALA A 145 -14.90 1.84 8.68
N ALA A 146 -14.90 2.74 7.69
CA ALA A 146 -13.68 3.34 7.19
C ALA A 146 -13.91 4.73 6.61
N TRP A 147 -12.83 5.51 6.64
CA TRP A 147 -12.80 6.90 6.22
C TRP A 147 -11.52 7.21 5.47
N VAL A 148 -11.61 8.16 4.55
CA VAL A 148 -10.48 8.84 3.93
C VAL A 148 -10.60 10.32 4.25
N ILE A 149 -9.52 10.90 4.77
CA ILE A 149 -9.45 12.32 5.13
C ILE A 149 -8.38 12.99 4.25
N VAL A 150 -8.79 14.06 3.55
CA VAL A 150 -7.94 14.87 2.68
C VAL A 150 -8.18 16.34 3.01
N GLY A 151 -7.17 17.03 3.54
CA GLY A 151 -7.35 18.37 4.09
C GLY A 151 -8.46 18.41 5.16
N ASP A 152 -9.44 19.30 4.96
CA ASP A 152 -10.61 19.44 5.84
C ASP A 152 -11.80 18.56 5.40
N ASP A 153 -11.68 17.84 4.28
CA ASP A 153 -12.74 17.02 3.73
C ASP A 153 -12.59 15.55 4.12
N LEU A 154 -13.73 14.88 4.23
CA LEU A 154 -13.82 13.50 4.69
C LEU A 154 -14.89 12.75 3.91
N ARG A 155 -14.60 11.51 3.55
CA ARG A 155 -15.60 10.53 3.11
C ARG A 155 -15.47 9.26 3.92
N GLY A 156 -16.59 8.64 4.24
CA GLY A 156 -16.58 7.38 4.97
C GLY A 156 -17.91 6.67 5.02
N ALA A 157 -17.81 5.39 5.30
CA ALA A 157 -18.94 4.49 5.33
C ALA A 157 -18.82 3.46 6.44
N VAL A 158 -19.97 2.95 6.87
CA VAL A 158 -20.11 1.81 7.78
C VAL A 158 -20.82 0.70 7.03
N ILE A 159 -20.23 -0.50 7.03
CA ILE A 159 -20.79 -1.71 6.45
C ILE A 159 -21.27 -2.60 7.59
N ASN A 160 -22.53 -3.03 7.55
CA ASN A 160 -22.97 -4.16 8.36
C ASN A 160 -22.45 -5.45 7.72
N ARG A 161 -21.54 -6.13 8.41
CA ARG A 161 -20.83 -7.32 7.91
C ARG A 161 -21.72 -8.54 7.78
N ASN A 162 -22.87 -8.55 8.46
CA ASN A 162 -23.82 -9.65 8.44
C ASN A 162 -24.82 -9.53 7.29
N THR A 163 -25.18 -8.30 6.91
CA THR A 163 -26.20 -8.04 5.87
C THR A 163 -25.62 -7.50 4.57
N GLY A 164 -24.45 -6.85 4.62
CA GLY A 164 -23.87 -6.08 3.52
C GLY A 164 -24.42 -4.66 3.42
N ASP A 165 -25.34 -4.25 4.30
CA ASP A 165 -25.95 -2.92 4.25
C ASP A 165 -24.89 -1.84 4.46
N LEU A 166 -25.03 -0.76 3.69
CA LEU A 166 -24.10 0.37 3.69
C LEU A 166 -24.75 1.60 4.31
N PHE A 167 -24.02 2.26 5.21
CA PHE A 167 -24.45 3.45 5.90
C PHE A 167 -23.40 4.55 5.81
N SER A 168 -23.82 5.80 5.95
CA SER A 168 -22.89 6.92 6.13
C SER A 168 -22.03 6.68 7.37
N GLY A 169 -20.72 6.87 7.21
CA GLY A 169 -19.76 6.86 8.32
C GLY A 169 -19.78 8.13 9.15
N GLY A 170 -20.53 9.15 8.73
CA GLY A 170 -20.59 10.46 9.37
C GLY A 170 -19.23 11.15 9.49
N ASN A 171 -19.24 12.34 10.08
CA ASN A 171 -18.02 13.03 10.46
C ASN A 171 -17.35 12.37 11.67
N ILE A 172 -16.06 12.05 11.54
CA ILE A 172 -15.22 11.65 12.66
C ILE A 172 -14.25 12.76 13.04
N GLN A 173 -13.67 12.63 14.23
CA GLN A 173 -12.56 13.44 14.69
C GLN A 173 -11.43 12.47 15.07
N PRO A 174 -10.47 12.20 14.18
CA PRO A 174 -9.47 11.14 14.35
C PRO A 174 -8.74 11.16 15.68
N THR A 175 -8.48 12.36 16.20
CA THR A 175 -7.74 12.60 17.44
C THR A 175 -8.62 12.62 18.69
N SER A 176 -9.94 12.62 18.54
CA SER A 176 -10.90 12.89 19.63
C SER A 176 -11.54 11.64 20.25
N GLY A 177 -11.38 10.46 19.66
CA GLY A 177 -11.87 9.20 20.22
C GLY A 177 -12.99 8.53 19.43
N THR A 178 -14.02 8.06 20.13
CA THR A 178 -15.01 7.11 19.61
C THR A 178 -16.09 7.77 18.74
N PHE A 179 -16.48 7.06 17.69
CA PHE A 179 -17.62 7.31 16.82
C PHE A 179 -18.79 6.42 17.26
N GLU A 180 -19.93 7.01 17.62
CA GLU A 180 -21.12 6.26 18.01
C GLU A 180 -22.02 6.01 16.79
N PHE A 181 -22.27 4.74 16.49
CA PHE A 181 -23.11 4.31 15.38
C PHE A 181 -24.16 3.31 15.86
N MET A 182 -25.43 3.67 15.75
CA MET A 182 -26.55 2.82 16.17
C MET A 182 -26.42 2.22 17.59
N GLY A 183 -25.80 2.97 18.51
CA GLY A 183 -25.55 2.54 19.89
C GLY A 183 -24.31 1.67 20.08
N VAL A 184 -23.47 1.53 19.05
CA VAL A 184 -22.16 0.91 19.08
C VAL A 184 -21.07 1.98 19.07
N SER A 185 -20.11 1.84 19.97
CA SER A 185 -18.92 2.68 20.02
C SER A 185 -17.81 2.08 19.15
N LEU A 186 -17.43 2.79 18.09
CA LEU A 186 -16.36 2.42 17.18
C LEU A 186 -15.18 3.37 17.40
N THR A 187 -13.94 2.86 17.43
CA THR A 187 -12.74 3.71 17.55
C THR A 187 -12.03 3.75 16.20
N PRO A 188 -12.08 4.86 15.45
CA PRO A 188 -11.28 5.02 14.25
C PRO A 188 -9.80 5.02 14.61
N LEU A 189 -9.05 4.13 13.98
CA LEU A 189 -7.60 4.10 14.04
C LEU A 189 -7.05 4.38 12.66
N LYS A 190 -5.96 5.16 12.59
CA LYS A 190 -5.23 5.36 11.34
C LYS A 190 -4.73 3.99 10.90
N LEU A 191 -5.03 3.64 9.65
CA LEU A 191 -4.77 2.32 9.12
C LEU A 191 -3.28 2.15 8.83
N THR A 192 -2.80 0.92 8.99
CA THR A 192 -1.48 0.50 8.51
C THR A 192 -1.65 -0.68 7.57
N ILE A 193 -0.68 -0.93 6.69
CA ILE A 193 -0.79 -2.04 5.75
C ILE A 193 -0.78 -3.40 6.47
N SER A 194 -0.12 -3.47 7.63
CA SER A 194 -0.06 -4.65 8.50
C SER A 194 -1.41 -5.10 9.09
N ASP A 195 -2.46 -4.29 8.91
CA ASP A 195 -3.83 -4.62 9.29
C ASP A 195 -4.54 -5.58 8.28
N TYR A 196 -3.84 -6.00 7.22
CA TYR A 196 -4.28 -6.89 6.14
C TYR A 196 -3.31 -8.04 5.89
#